data_AF-X1NGE0-F1
#
_entry.id   AF-X1NGE0-F1
#
_cell.length_a   1.000
_cell.length_b   1.000
_cell.length_c   1.000
_cell.angle_alpha   90.00
_cell.angle_beta   90.00
_cell.angle_gamma   90.00
#
_symmetry.space_group_name_H-M   'P 1'
#
loop_
_entity.id
_entity.type
_entity.pdbx_description
1 polymer ?
#
loop_
_entity_poly.entity_id
_entity_poly.type
_entity_poly.pdbx_seq_one_letter_code
_entity_poly.pdbx_strand_id
1 'polypeptide(L)'
;MELIAIFDFDGTLIKRDSMILFFLRYFNFSWKNILNLFQLALVTIKFFLKIYSQKKYKEKFLNLVIDSSKIKDPDKITDDFSECLQGRIQA
;
A
#
# COMPACT_ATOMS: atom_id res chain seq x y z
N MET A 1 4.01 -36.99 -6.92
CA MET A 1 3.39 -35.88 -7.68
C MET A 1 3.22 -34.76 -6.68
N GLU A 2 3.92 -33.64 -6.84
CA GLU A 2 3.81 -32.51 -5.92
C GLU A 2 2.59 -31.66 -6.30
N LEU A 3 1.80 -31.30 -5.29
CA LEU A 3 0.54 -30.58 -5.46
C LEU A 3 0.78 -29.13 -5.01
N ILE A 4 0.75 -28.19 -5.95
CA ILE A 4 0.95 -26.77 -5.67
C ILE A 4 -0.41 -26.11 -5.53
N ALA A 5 -0.66 -25.48 -4.39
CA ALA A 5 -1.82 -24.63 -4.16
C ALA A 5 -1.42 -23.16 -4.26
N ILE A 6 -2.15 -22.39 -5.06
CA ILE A 6 -1.94 -20.95 -5.26
C ILE A 6 -3.13 -20.23 -4.65
N PHE A 7 -2.86 -19.26 -3.78
CA PHE A 7 -3.87 -18.44 -3.15
C PHE A 7 -3.64 -16.98 -3.52
N ASP A 8 -4.72 -16.27 -3.85
CA ASP A 8 -4.67 -14.81 -3.90
C ASP A 8 -4.49 -14.25 -2.48
N PHE A 9 -3.96 -13.05 -2.38
CA PHE A 9 -3.74 -12.42 -1.08
C PHE A 9 -4.97 -11.64 -0.63
N ASP A 10 -5.33 -10.60 -1.39
CA ASP A 10 -6.48 -9.75 -1.12
C ASP A 10 -7.78 -10.52 -1.36
N GLY A 11 -8.73 -10.45 -0.42
CA GLY A 11 -10.03 -11.11 -0.54
C GLY A 11 -10.02 -12.64 -0.37
N THR A 12 -8.83 -13.26 -0.28
CA THR A 12 -8.67 -14.71 -0.04
C THR A 12 -7.94 -14.99 1.27
N LEU A 13 -6.66 -14.62 1.38
CA LEU A 13 -5.89 -14.79 2.63
C LEU A 13 -6.23 -13.71 3.66
N ILE A 14 -6.52 -12.49 3.20
CA ILE A 14 -6.98 -11.40 4.04
C ILE A 14 -8.35 -10.89 3.58
N LYS A 15 -9.23 -10.54 4.52
CA LYS A 15 -10.58 -10.05 4.19
C LYS A 15 -10.61 -8.62 3.64
N ARG A 16 -9.56 -7.83 3.92
CA ARG A 16 -9.47 -6.40 3.57
C ARG A 16 -8.43 -6.21 2.48
N ASP A 17 -8.56 -5.13 1.73
CA ASP A 17 -7.58 -4.74 0.70
C ASP A 17 -6.27 -4.28 1.36
N SER A 18 -5.17 -4.95 1.05
CA SER A 18 -3.85 -4.65 1.61
C SER A 18 -3.35 -3.25 1.26
N MET A 19 -3.68 -2.71 0.09
CA MET A 19 -3.25 -1.37 -0.33
C MET A 19 -3.96 -0.28 0.50
N ILE A 20 -5.24 -0.48 0.79
CA ILE A 20 -6.01 0.42 1.66
C ILE A 20 -5.44 0.39 3.08
N LEU A 21 -5.19 -0.79 3.62
CA LEU A 21 -4.59 -0.94 4.95
C LEU A 21 -3.20 -0.28 5.02
N PHE A 22 -2.38 -0.51 3.98
CA PHE A 22 -1.05 0.07 3.89
C PHE A 22 -1.08 1.61 3.87
N PHE A 23 -2.03 2.19 3.14
CA PHE A 23 -2.22 3.63 3.11
C PHE A 23 -2.66 4.18 4.47
N LEU A 24 -3.66 3.58 5.12
CA LEU A 24 -4.14 4.06 6.42
C LEU A 24 -3.03 4.07 7.48
N ARG A 25 -2.18 3.03 7.44
CA ARG A 25 -1.08 2.85 8.39
C ARG A 25 0.06 3.83 8.19
N TYR A 26 0.49 4.03 6.95
CA TYR A 26 1.74 4.71 6.66
C TYR A 26 1.58 6.10 6.06
N PHE A 27 0.40 6.42 5.51
CA PHE A 27 0.17 7.75 4.96
C PHE A 27 -0.03 8.76 6.08
N ASN A 28 0.97 9.61 6.29
CA ASN A 28 0.90 10.65 7.31
C ASN A 28 0.15 11.89 6.79
N PHE A 29 -1.07 12.11 7.26
CA PHE A 29 -1.93 13.27 6.94
C PHE A 29 -1.47 14.58 7.61
N SER A 30 -0.22 14.96 7.37
CA SER A 30 0.36 16.23 7.80
C SER A 30 0.33 17.25 6.67
N TRP A 31 0.26 18.54 7.01
CA TRP A 31 0.46 19.65 6.06
C TRP A 31 1.75 19.51 5.25
N LYS A 32 2.80 18.91 5.83
CA LYS A 32 4.07 18.63 5.15
C LYS A 32 3.94 17.63 3.99
N ASN A 33 2.91 16.78 4.03
CA ASN A 33 2.66 15.72 3.05
C ASN A 33 1.53 16.06 2.07
N ILE A 34 1.04 17.31 2.06
CA ILE A 34 -0.05 17.72 1.17
C ILE A 34 0.33 17.53 -0.30
N LEU A 35 1.61 17.76 -0.64
CA LEU A 35 2.15 17.50 -1.98
C LEU A 35 2.05 16.01 -2.36
N ASN A 36 2.36 15.10 -1.43
CA ASN A 36 2.25 13.67 -1.66
C ASN A 36 0.78 13.24 -1.85
N LEU A 37 -0.16 13.87 -1.13
CA LEU A 37 -1.60 13.66 -1.32
C LEU A 37 -2.05 14.08 -2.72
N PHE A 38 -1.62 15.27 -3.18
CA PHE A 38 -1.90 15.75 -4.54
C PHE A 38 -1.28 14.84 -5.60
N GLN A 39 -0.04 14.39 -5.40
CA GLN A 39 0.61 13.45 -6.32
C GLN A 39 -0.14 12.11 -6.37
N LEU A 40 -0.59 11.59 -5.22
CA LEU A 40 -1.38 10.37 -5.13
C LEU A 40 -2.71 10.50 -5.87
N ALA A 41 -3.40 11.62 -5.71
CA ALA A 41 -4.62 11.93 -6.45
C ALA A 41 -4.36 11.96 -7.97
N LEU A 42 -3.29 12.62 -8.42
CA LEU A 42 -2.91 12.64 -9.84
C LEU A 42 -2.58 11.25 -10.38
N VAL A 43 -1.84 10.43 -9.62
CA VAL A 43 -1.52 9.04 -9.99
C VAL A 43 -2.81 8.21 -10.11
N THR A 44 -3.75 8.41 -9.19
CA THR A 44 -5.04 7.71 -9.18
C THR A 44 -5.91 8.12 -10.37
N ILE A 45 -5.99 9.42 -10.68
CA ILE A 45 -6.69 9.91 -11.87
C ILE A 45 -6.08 9.30 -13.14
N LYS A 46 -4.75 9.28 -13.26
CA LYS A 46 -4.07 8.66 -14.43
C LYS A 46 -4.36 7.17 -14.56
N PHE A 47 -4.53 6.45 -13.45
CA PHE A 47 -4.97 5.05 -13.46
C PHE A 47 -6.42 4.92 -13.95
N PHE A 48 -7.35 5.72 -13.44
CA PHE A 48 -8.74 5.73 -13.91
C PHE A 48 -8.89 6.09 -15.39
N LEU A 49 -8.06 7.01 -15.89
CA LEU A 49 -7.98 7.36 -17.31
C LEU A 49 -7.27 6.29 -18.16
N LYS A 50 -6.90 5.14 -17.58
CA LYS A 50 -6.17 4.04 -18.24
C LYS A 50 -4.81 4.43 -18.83
N ILE A 51 -4.25 5.55 -18.39
CA ILE A 51 -2.90 6.00 -18.78
C ILE A 51 -1.85 5.13 -18.09
N TYR A 52 -2.12 4.71 -16.86
CA TYR A 52 -1.27 3.81 -16.10
C TYR A 52 -1.87 2.40 -16.04
N SER A 53 -1.01 1.39 -16.24
CA SER A 53 -1.35 0.01 -15.94
C SER A 53 -1.48 -0.20 -14.43
N GLN A 54 -2.16 -1.27 -14.03
CA GLN A 54 -2.31 -1.62 -12.61
C GLN A 54 -0.96 -1.78 -11.91
N LYS A 55 0.02 -2.43 -12.56
CA LYS A 55 1.38 -2.57 -12.03
C LYS A 55 2.01 -1.20 -11.73
N LYS A 56 1.98 -0.30 -12.72
CA LYS A 56 2.57 1.04 -12.61
C LYS A 56 1.87 1.89 -11.57
N TYR A 57 0.56 1.74 -11.43
CA TYR A 57 -0.22 2.39 -10.37
C TYR A 57 0.22 1.90 -8.99
N LYS A 58 0.27 0.57 -8.77
CA LYS A 58 0.67 -0.02 -7.48
C LYS A 58 2.08 0.42 -7.06
N GLU A 59 3.05 0.37 -7.97
CA GLU A 59 4.42 0.83 -7.69
C GLU A 59 4.46 2.31 -7.27
N LYS A 60 3.78 3.19 -8.02
CA LYS A 60 3.74 4.63 -7.70
C LYS A 60 3.02 4.92 -6.39
N PHE A 61 1.92 4.22 -6.13
CA PHE A 61 1.18 4.33 -4.88
C PHE A 61 2.08 3.96 -3.69
N LEU A 62 2.72 2.79 -3.73
CA LEU A 62 3.54 2.30 -2.62
C LEU A 62 4.69 3.26 -2.33
N ASN A 63 5.39 3.72 -3.38
CA ASN A 63 6.49 4.68 -3.20
C ASN A 63 6.01 5.99 -2.57
N LEU A 64 4.88 6.55 -3.01
CA LEU A 64 4.34 7.78 -2.43
C LEU A 64 3.93 7.60 -0.96
N VAL A 65 3.35 6.46 -0.61
CA VAL A 65 2.98 6.15 0.77
C VAL A 65 4.22 5.99 1.64
N ILE A 66 5.22 5.24 1.18
CA ILE A 66 6.51 5.04 1.87
C ILE A 66 7.23 6.38 2.06
N ASP A 67 7.32 7.20 1.01
CA ASP A 67 7.94 8.53 1.05
C ASP A 67 7.20 9.49 2.01
N SER A 68 5.88 9.32 2.16
CA SER A 68 5.09 10.09 3.12
C SER A 68 5.23 9.59 4.56
N SER A 69 5.67 8.34 4.72
CA SER A 69 5.80 7.70 6.02
C SER A 69 6.98 8.29 6.80
N LYS A 70 6.97 8.11 8.12
CA LYS A 70 8.11 8.52 8.97
C LYS A 70 9.20 7.45 9.02
N ILE A 71 8.95 6.27 8.46
CA ILE A 71 9.84 5.11 8.54
C ILE A 71 10.62 5.04 7.24
N LYS A 72 11.94 5.18 7.30
CA LYS A 72 12.81 5.14 6.11
C LYS A 72 13.35 3.75 5.79
N ASP A 73 13.14 2.81 6.70
CA ASP A 73 13.68 1.45 6.65
C ASP A 73 12.61 0.49 6.10
N PRO A 74 12.78 -0.04 4.87
CA PRO A 74 11.79 -0.91 4.23
C PRO A 74 11.53 -2.20 5.01
N ASP A 75 12.54 -2.73 5.70
CA ASP A 75 12.40 -3.97 6.47
C ASP A 75 11.47 -3.73 7.66
N LYS A 76 11.65 -2.60 8.35
CA LYS A 76 10.75 -2.19 9.44
C LYS A 76 9.32 -1.92 8.98
N ILE A 77 9.13 -1.37 7.78
CA ILE A 77 7.79 -1.20 7.20
C ILE A 77 7.15 -2.57 6.95
N THR A 78 7.92 -3.51 6.43
CA THR A 78 7.44 -4.85 6.10
C THR A 78 7.05 -5.63 7.36
N ASP A 79 7.91 -5.62 8.38
CA ASP A 79 7.65 -6.28 9.66
C ASP A 79 6.43 -5.67 10.37
N ASP A 80 6.38 -4.35 10.49
CA ASP A 80 5.25 -3.64 11.12
C ASP A 80 3.93 -3.89 10.36
N PHE A 81 3.99 -3.94 9.02
CA PHE A 81 2.80 -4.21 8.22
C PHE A 81 2.33 -5.66 8.38
N SER A 82 3.25 -6.61 8.49
CA SER A 82 2.93 -8.01 8.80
C SER A 82 2.22 -8.14 10.15
N GLU A 83 2.68 -7.44 11.17
CA GLU A 83 2.01 -7.40 12.48
C GLU A 83 0.62 -6.76 12.41
N CYS A 84 0.46 -5.70 11.60
CA CYS A 84 -0.83 -5.08 11.32
C CYS A 84 -1.80 -6.08 10.66
N LEU A 85 -1.35 -6.85 9.67
CA LEU A 85 -2.18 -7.83 8.97
C LEU A 85 -2.61 -9.00 9.88
N GLN A 86 -1.78 -9.35 10.86
CA GLN A 86 -2.10 -10.34 11.88
C GLN A 86 -3.04 -9.81 12.98
N GLY A 87 -3.42 -8.53 12.92
CA GLY A 87 -4.27 -7.89 13.91
C GLY A 87 -3.58 -7.63 15.25
N ARG A 88 -2.24 -7.71 15.30
CA ARG A 88 -1.45 -7.42 16.51
C ARG A 88 -1.33 -5.92 16.75
N ILE A 89 -1.45 -5.12 15.68
CA ILE A 89 -1.43 -3.67 15.72
C ILE A 89 -2.53 -3.12 14.80
N GLN A 90 -3.06 -1.93 15.12
CA GLN A 90 -4.09 -1.27 14.31
C GLN A 90 -3.53 -0.68 13.01
N ALA A 91 -4.32 -0.77 11.94
CA ALA A 91 -4.04 -0.08 10.68
C ALA A 91 -4.23 1.43 10.82
#